data_AF-A0A7S4IPL7-F1
#
_entry.id   AF-A0A7S4IPL7-F1
#
_cell.length_a   1.000
_cell.length_b   1.000
_cell.length_c   1.000
_cell.angle_alpha   90.00
_cell.angle_beta   90.00
_cell.angle_gamma   90.00
#
_symmetry.space_group_name_H-M   'P 1'
#
loop_
_entity.id
_entity.type
_entity.pdbx_description
1 polymer ?
#
loop_
_entity_poly.entity_id
_entity_poly.type
_entity_poly.pdbx_seq_one_letter_code
_entity_poly.pdbx_strand_id
1 'polypeptide(L)'
;DFTIQLDGAGNASITDADIEDGSTDACGIASTIADVTSFDCNDVGANIVTLTATDNNGNTGTCTTTVTVEDNNNPTADCTADFTIQLDDTGVASITADDINVNSNDECGIASTDIDVTSFDCDDIGTPVTVTLTVTDNSGNTATCTTDVTVEDTVVPDVQCVPDFTLQLDDTGNANIVVGDIDNGSTDACGISSTVIDLTAFTCGDVGANTVTLTVTDNNGNTETCSTIVTVEDSVDPDAQCAPDFTIQLDGAGNASITDADIE
;
A
#
# COMPACT_ATOMS: atom_id res chain seq x y z
N ASP A 1 50.78 4.76 -18.17
CA ASP A 1 49.47 4.35 -17.63
C ASP A 1 49.34 2.85 -17.69
N PHE A 2 49.03 2.28 -16.54
CA PHE A 2 48.85 0.85 -16.30
C PHE A 2 47.52 0.68 -15.55
N THR A 3 46.67 -0.27 -15.95
CA THR A 3 45.36 -0.47 -15.33
C THR A 3 45.31 -1.83 -14.64
N ILE A 4 44.80 -1.86 -13.41
CA ILE A 4 44.56 -3.08 -12.64
C ILE A 4 43.12 -3.13 -12.14
N GLN A 5 42.65 -4.34 -11.83
CA GLN A 5 41.31 -4.60 -11.31
C GLN A 5 41.42 -5.09 -9.88
N LEU A 6 40.53 -4.62 -9.01
CA LEU A 6 40.33 -5.23 -7.70
C LEU A 6 39.81 -6.66 -7.84
N ASP A 7 40.31 -7.57 -7.00
CA ASP A 7 39.77 -8.91 -6.83
C ASP A 7 38.44 -8.89 -6.03
N GLY A 8 37.79 -10.04 -5.89
CA GLY A 8 36.55 -10.17 -5.12
C GLY A 8 36.72 -10.03 -3.60
N ALA A 9 37.88 -9.56 -3.12
CA ALA A 9 38.07 -9.12 -1.75
C ALA A 9 38.39 -7.62 -1.67
N GLY A 10 38.26 -6.89 -2.79
CA GLY A 10 38.54 -5.46 -2.88
C GLY A 10 40.03 -5.11 -2.89
N ASN A 11 40.91 -6.03 -3.32
CA ASN A 11 42.36 -5.80 -3.34
C ASN A 11 42.95 -5.99 -4.74
N ALA A 12 44.01 -5.23 -5.05
CA ALA A 12 44.84 -5.47 -6.21
C ALA A 12 46.32 -5.29 -5.85
N SER A 13 47.20 -5.83 -6.68
CA SER A 13 48.64 -5.63 -6.51
C SER A 13 49.37 -5.58 -7.84
N ILE A 14 50.48 -4.86 -7.84
CA ILE A 14 51.47 -4.85 -8.92
C ILE A 14 52.80 -5.35 -8.37
N THR A 15 53.68 -5.73 -9.27
CA THR A 15 55.10 -5.99 -9.02
C THR A 15 55.94 -4.87 -9.61
N ASP A 16 57.19 -4.74 -9.17
CA ASP A 16 58.12 -3.77 -9.75
C ASP A 16 58.27 -3.97 -11.27
N ALA A 17 58.13 -5.20 -11.75
CA ALA A 17 58.23 -5.56 -13.16
C ALA A 17 57.02 -5.09 -14.00
N ASP A 18 55.86 -4.85 -13.38
CA ASP A 18 54.64 -4.44 -14.11
C ASP A 18 54.71 -2.99 -14.59
N ILE A 19 55.50 -2.15 -13.91
CA ILE A 19 55.68 -0.72 -14.23
C ILE A 19 57.10 -0.35 -14.69
N GLU A 20 57.99 -1.34 -14.75
CA GLU A 20 59.36 -1.19 -15.23
C GLU A 20 59.40 -1.28 -16.77
N ASP A 21 59.71 -0.16 -17.43
CA ASP A 21 59.76 -0.05 -18.89
C ASP A 21 61.20 0.12 -19.42
N GLY A 22 62.11 -0.73 -18.94
CA GLY A 22 63.47 -0.86 -19.50
C GLY A 22 64.47 0.19 -19.03
N SER A 23 64.53 0.44 -17.72
CA SER A 23 65.61 1.15 -17.03
C SER A 23 66.99 0.62 -17.47
N THR A 24 67.89 1.52 -17.84
CA THR A 24 69.26 1.17 -18.28
C THR A 24 70.32 1.98 -17.57
N ASP A 25 71.45 1.35 -17.26
CA ASP A 25 72.69 2.00 -16.84
C ASP A 25 73.90 1.34 -17.52
N ALA A 26 74.98 2.11 -17.74
CA ALA A 26 76.20 1.60 -18.40
C ALA A 26 76.93 0.53 -17.57
N CYS A 27 76.76 0.54 -16.25
CA CYS A 27 77.28 -0.43 -15.29
C CYS A 27 76.22 -1.45 -14.85
N GLY A 28 75.01 -1.41 -15.42
CA GLY A 28 73.89 -2.31 -15.15
C GLY A 28 73.03 -1.91 -13.95
N ILE A 29 71.77 -2.34 -13.98
CA ILE A 29 70.78 -2.10 -12.92
C ILE A 29 70.87 -3.20 -11.86
N ALA A 30 70.88 -2.81 -10.59
CA ALA A 30 70.88 -3.72 -9.43
C ALA A 30 69.47 -4.04 -8.94
N SER A 31 68.57 -3.06 -8.92
CA SER A 31 67.18 -3.24 -8.47
C SER A 31 66.26 -2.16 -9.01
N THR A 32 64.98 -2.49 -9.16
CA THR A 32 63.87 -1.56 -9.35
C THR A 32 62.89 -1.75 -8.21
N ILE A 33 62.39 -0.66 -7.63
CA ILE A 33 61.49 -0.71 -6.46
C ILE A 33 60.40 0.34 -6.65
N ALA A 34 59.15 -0.09 -6.66
CA ALA A 34 57.97 0.76 -6.61
C ALA A 34 57.71 1.22 -5.16
N ASP A 35 57.28 2.47 -4.98
CA ASP A 35 56.89 3.01 -3.67
C ASP A 35 55.57 2.44 -3.15
N VAL A 36 54.66 2.02 -4.04
CA VAL A 36 53.38 1.36 -3.74
C VAL A 36 53.19 0.15 -4.66
N THR A 37 52.79 -0.98 -4.09
CA THR A 37 52.55 -2.24 -4.83
C THR A 37 51.22 -2.92 -4.50
N SER A 38 50.49 -2.43 -3.49
CA SER A 38 49.20 -2.96 -3.06
C SER A 38 48.16 -1.84 -3.09
N PHE A 39 46.98 -2.15 -3.59
CA PHE A 39 45.87 -1.23 -3.76
C PHE A 39 44.60 -1.85 -3.18
N ASP A 40 43.71 -1.01 -2.66
CA ASP A 40 42.39 -1.41 -2.17
C ASP A 40 41.28 -0.49 -2.71
N CYS A 41 40.06 -0.64 -2.19
CA CYS A 41 38.90 0.17 -2.58
C CYS A 41 39.11 1.69 -2.43
N ASN A 42 40.01 2.15 -1.55
CA ASN A 42 40.32 3.58 -1.42
C ASN A 42 41.17 4.12 -2.57
N ASP A 43 41.81 3.22 -3.33
CA ASP A 43 42.68 3.56 -4.43
C ASP A 43 41.95 3.52 -5.78
N VAL A 44 40.63 3.28 -5.84
CA VAL A 44 39.87 3.31 -7.09
C VAL A 44 40.06 4.65 -7.81
N GLY A 45 40.44 4.59 -9.09
CA GLY A 45 40.84 5.73 -9.90
C GLY A 45 42.35 5.80 -10.14
N ALA A 46 42.86 7.00 -10.43
CA ALA A 46 44.24 7.21 -10.86
C ALA A 46 45.19 7.42 -9.66
N ASN A 47 46.20 6.57 -9.54
CA ASN A 47 47.24 6.63 -8.52
C ASN A 47 48.60 6.86 -9.15
N ILE A 48 49.41 7.75 -8.56
CA ILE A 48 50.78 7.98 -9.05
C ILE A 48 51.72 7.04 -8.29
N VAL A 49 52.44 6.19 -9.02
CA VAL A 49 53.44 5.28 -8.47
C VAL A 49 54.82 5.71 -8.94
N THR A 50 55.76 5.80 -8.00
CA THR A 50 57.16 6.14 -8.26
C THR A 50 58.01 4.88 -8.31
N LEU A 51 58.67 4.64 -9.44
CA LEU A 51 59.66 3.57 -9.58
C LEU A 51 61.06 4.14 -9.35
N THR A 52 61.82 3.53 -8.43
CA THR A 52 63.23 3.86 -8.19
C THR A 52 64.13 2.74 -8.72
N ALA A 53 64.95 3.06 -9.72
CA ALA A 53 66.00 2.18 -10.23
C ALA A 53 67.33 2.51 -9.52
N THR A 54 68.01 1.49 -8.99
CA THR A 54 69.34 1.60 -8.39
C THR A 54 70.35 0.82 -9.24
N ASP A 55 71.46 1.45 -9.63
CA ASP A 55 72.54 0.78 -10.36
C ASP A 55 73.46 -0.05 -9.44
N ASN A 56 74.37 -0.82 -10.03
CA ASN A 56 75.35 -1.64 -9.28
C ASN A 56 76.34 -0.83 -8.43
N ASN A 57 76.40 0.49 -8.60
CA ASN A 57 77.25 1.41 -7.87
C ASN A 57 76.50 2.22 -6.79
N GLY A 58 75.18 2.00 -6.65
CA GLY A 58 74.32 2.67 -5.67
C GLY A 58 73.76 4.02 -6.12
N ASN A 59 73.90 4.41 -7.39
CA ASN A 59 73.23 5.59 -7.92
C ASN A 59 71.75 5.27 -8.19
N THR A 60 70.88 6.25 -7.94
CA THR A 60 69.43 6.08 -8.08
C THR A 60 68.85 7.03 -9.14
N GLY A 61 67.90 6.53 -9.94
CA GLY A 61 67.02 7.30 -10.79
C GLY A 61 65.56 6.98 -10.50
N THR A 62 64.66 7.94 -10.71
CA THR A 62 63.22 7.77 -10.46
C THR A 62 62.38 8.15 -11.67
N CYS A 63 61.31 7.41 -11.92
CA CYS A 63 60.24 7.80 -12.83
C CYS A 63 58.89 7.59 -12.15
N THR A 64 57.83 8.22 -12.70
CA THR A 64 56.47 8.06 -12.20
C THR A 64 55.59 7.52 -13.32
N THR A 65 54.68 6.60 -12.98
CA THR A 65 53.59 6.16 -13.85
C THR A 65 52.26 6.31 -13.14
N THR A 66 51.18 6.48 -13.89
CA THR A 66 49.82 6.40 -13.34
C THR A 66 49.37 4.93 -13.36
N VAL A 67 48.98 4.42 -12.21
CA VAL A 67 48.27 3.15 -12.05
C VAL A 67 46.79 3.46 -11.83
N THR A 68 45.95 3.10 -12.80
CA THR A 68 44.50 3.21 -12.69
C THR A 68 43.95 1.94 -12.06
N VAL A 69 43.35 2.04 -10.88
CA VAL A 69 42.64 0.95 -10.22
C VAL A 69 41.17 1.04 -10.61
N GLU A 70 40.65 -0.03 -11.17
CA GLU A 70 39.25 -0.17 -11.52
C GLU A 70 38.57 -1.19 -10.61
N ASP A 71 37.30 -0.95 -10.34
CA ASP A 71 36.43 -1.87 -9.64
C ASP A 71 35.24 -2.18 -10.54
N ASN A 72 35.22 -3.42 -11.02
CA ASN A 72 34.21 -3.98 -11.90
C ASN A 72 33.45 -5.13 -11.21
N ASN A 73 33.59 -5.26 -9.89
CA ASN A 73 32.83 -6.25 -9.13
C ASN A 73 31.43 -5.70 -8.90
N ASN A 74 30.40 -6.46 -9.25
CA ASN A 74 29.03 -6.03 -8.97
C ASN A 74 28.72 -6.24 -7.49
N PRO A 75 27.89 -5.37 -6.89
CA PRO A 75 27.37 -5.61 -5.55
C PRO A 75 26.52 -6.89 -5.53
N THR A 76 26.27 -7.42 -4.33
CA THR A 76 25.25 -8.43 -4.08
C THR A 76 23.97 -7.75 -3.58
N ALA A 77 22.87 -7.90 -4.31
CA ALA A 77 21.54 -7.46 -3.88
C ALA A 77 20.82 -8.57 -3.09
N ASP A 78 20.30 -8.23 -1.91
CA ASP A 78 19.61 -9.15 -1.00
C ASP A 78 18.24 -8.57 -0.59
N CYS A 79 17.19 -9.16 -1.15
CA CYS A 79 15.80 -8.76 -0.93
C CYS A 79 15.18 -9.58 0.20
N THR A 80 14.24 -8.97 0.90
CA THR A 80 13.38 -9.67 1.85
C THR A 80 12.53 -10.72 1.14
N ALA A 81 11.96 -11.64 1.93
CA ALA A 81 10.92 -12.53 1.43
C ALA A 81 9.63 -11.76 1.21
N ASP A 82 8.77 -12.31 0.34
CA ASP A 82 7.44 -11.77 0.03
C ASP A 82 6.68 -11.37 1.30
N PHE A 83 6.01 -10.21 1.26
CA PHE A 83 5.30 -9.66 2.41
C PHE A 83 4.01 -8.96 2.02
N THR A 84 3.19 -8.67 3.02
CA THR A 84 1.90 -8.02 2.87
C THR A 84 1.94 -6.62 3.45
N ILE A 85 1.33 -5.66 2.76
CA ILE A 85 1.05 -4.31 3.25
C ILE A 85 -0.45 -4.04 3.26
N GLN A 86 -0.86 -3.08 4.08
CA GLN A 86 -2.26 -2.67 4.20
C GLN A 86 -2.39 -1.24 3.67
N LEU A 87 -3.47 -0.98 2.94
CA LEU A 87 -3.86 0.38 2.57
C LEU A 87 -4.30 1.17 3.82
N ASP A 88 -4.10 2.48 3.79
CA ASP A 88 -4.65 3.40 4.78
C ASP A 88 -6.08 3.84 4.46
N ASP A 89 -6.69 4.66 5.33
CA ASP A 89 -8.06 5.17 5.16
C ASP A 89 -8.28 5.98 3.86
N THR A 90 -7.21 6.34 3.14
CA THR A 90 -7.27 7.01 1.85
C THR A 90 -7.07 6.08 0.67
N GLY A 91 -6.94 4.77 0.92
CA GLY A 91 -6.78 3.74 -0.10
C GLY A 91 -5.37 3.67 -0.68
N VAL A 92 -4.35 4.12 0.06
CA VAL A 92 -2.95 4.10 -0.40
C VAL A 92 -2.02 3.44 0.61
N ALA A 93 -0.92 2.90 0.10
CA ALA A 93 0.22 2.48 0.91
C ALA A 93 1.53 2.86 0.21
N SER A 94 2.64 2.85 0.95
CA SER A 94 3.96 3.10 0.38
C SER A 94 5.03 2.27 1.08
N ILE A 95 6.09 1.99 0.32
CA ILE A 95 7.30 1.32 0.81
C ILE A 95 8.53 2.10 0.33
N THR A 96 9.66 1.78 0.94
CA THR A 96 10.97 2.32 0.64
C THR A 96 11.95 1.19 0.33
N ALA A 97 13.11 1.52 -0.23
CA ALA A 97 14.16 0.53 -0.46
C ALA A 97 14.58 -0.19 0.84
N ASP A 98 14.50 0.48 1.99
CA ASP A 98 14.83 -0.10 3.30
C ASP A 98 13.85 -1.19 3.74
N ASP A 99 12.60 -1.15 3.27
CA ASP A 99 11.60 -2.19 3.57
C ASP A 99 11.90 -3.50 2.81
N ILE A 100 12.64 -3.42 1.70
CA ILE A 100 12.99 -4.55 0.85
C ILE A 100 14.44 -5.03 1.08
N ASN A 101 15.38 -4.11 1.26
CA ASN A 101 16.79 -4.41 1.37
C ASN A 101 17.14 -4.99 2.75
N VAL A 102 17.65 -6.22 2.79
CA VAL A 102 18.04 -6.87 4.04
C VAL A 102 19.54 -6.70 4.30
N ASN A 103 20.39 -7.28 3.45
CA ASN A 103 21.84 -7.25 3.63
C ASN A 103 22.60 -7.07 2.30
N SER A 104 22.11 -6.22 1.40
CA SER A 104 22.87 -5.92 0.18
C SER A 104 24.25 -5.36 0.53
N ASN A 105 25.29 -5.84 -0.15
CA ASN A 105 26.69 -5.57 0.21
C ASN A 105 27.61 -5.58 -1.01
N ASP A 106 28.77 -4.98 -0.84
CA ASP A 106 29.87 -4.92 -1.80
C ASP A 106 31.19 -4.68 -1.03
N GLU A 107 32.31 -5.22 -1.52
CA GLU A 107 33.62 -5.07 -0.89
C GLU A 107 34.10 -3.61 -0.84
N CYS A 108 33.75 -2.80 -1.84
CA CYS A 108 34.07 -1.38 -1.95
C CYS A 108 32.90 -0.45 -1.55
N GLY A 109 31.81 -1.05 -1.09
CA GLY A 109 30.70 -0.38 -0.43
C GLY A 109 29.60 0.07 -1.38
N ILE A 110 28.40 0.22 -0.81
CA ILE A 110 27.19 0.59 -1.54
C ILE A 110 27.02 2.11 -1.58
N ALA A 111 26.78 2.65 -2.77
CA ALA A 111 26.47 4.06 -2.97
C ALA A 111 24.98 4.36 -2.80
N SER A 112 24.10 3.49 -3.34
CA SER A 112 22.65 3.71 -3.30
C SER A 112 21.84 2.43 -3.46
N THR A 113 20.61 2.47 -2.96
CA THR A 113 19.56 1.48 -3.18
C THR A 113 18.29 2.18 -3.65
N ASP A 114 17.62 1.63 -4.65
CA ASP A 114 16.41 2.19 -5.27
C ASP A 114 15.42 1.08 -5.64
N ILE A 115 14.12 1.40 -5.70
CA ILE A 115 13.05 0.45 -6.05
C ILE A 115 12.16 1.03 -7.16
N ASP A 116 11.66 0.17 -8.04
CA ASP A 116 10.84 0.58 -9.19
C ASP A 116 9.38 0.94 -8.83
N VAL A 117 8.87 0.44 -7.70
CA VAL A 117 7.53 0.70 -7.18
C VAL A 117 7.62 1.17 -5.73
N THR A 118 7.04 2.35 -5.43
CA THR A 118 7.09 2.97 -4.09
C THR A 118 5.72 3.22 -3.47
N SER A 119 4.66 3.13 -4.26
CA SER A 119 3.29 3.40 -3.83
C SER A 119 2.33 2.38 -4.40
N PHE A 120 1.29 2.07 -3.63
CA PHE A 120 0.24 1.12 -3.96
C PHE A 120 -1.12 1.74 -3.69
N ASP A 121 -2.13 1.30 -4.44
CA ASP A 121 -3.51 1.73 -4.24
C ASP A 121 -4.52 0.56 -4.40
N CYS A 122 -5.80 0.89 -4.45
CA CYS A 122 -6.88 -0.09 -4.55
C CYS A 122 -6.80 -0.97 -5.82
N ASP A 123 -6.15 -0.53 -6.90
CA ASP A 123 -5.98 -1.33 -8.12
C ASP A 123 -4.96 -2.46 -7.95
N ASP A 124 -4.08 -2.37 -6.93
CA ASP A 124 -3.05 -3.36 -6.63
C ASP A 124 -3.54 -4.51 -5.74
N ILE A 125 -4.79 -4.46 -5.28
CA ILE A 125 -5.32 -5.48 -4.36
C ILE A 125 -5.52 -6.83 -5.05
N GLY A 126 -5.11 -7.90 -4.37
CA GLY A 126 -5.44 -9.29 -4.73
C GLY A 126 -4.44 -9.99 -5.66
N THR A 127 -3.67 -9.26 -6.46
CA THR A 127 -2.53 -9.84 -7.20
C THR A 127 -1.23 -9.27 -6.63
N PRO A 128 -0.27 -10.12 -6.19
CA PRO A 128 1.01 -9.61 -5.72
C PRO A 128 1.73 -8.78 -6.78
N VAL A 129 2.29 -7.66 -6.36
CA VAL A 129 3.08 -6.75 -7.19
C VAL A 129 4.55 -7.07 -6.99
N THR A 130 5.24 -7.47 -8.06
CA THR A 130 6.68 -7.71 -8.02
C THR A 130 7.42 -6.37 -8.00
N VAL A 131 8.24 -6.15 -6.97
CA VAL A 131 9.07 -4.94 -6.81
C VAL A 131 10.54 -5.31 -6.99
N THR A 132 11.25 -4.54 -7.80
CA THR A 132 12.68 -4.72 -8.09
C THR A 132 13.53 -3.76 -7.27
N LEU A 133 14.38 -4.29 -6.40
CA LEU A 133 15.44 -3.52 -5.76
C LEU A 133 16.66 -3.44 -6.69
N THR A 134 17.17 -2.24 -6.91
CA THR A 134 18.45 -1.98 -7.59
C THR A 134 19.46 -1.44 -6.58
N VAL A 135 20.62 -2.09 -6.52
CA VAL A 135 21.73 -1.74 -5.66
C VAL A 135 22.89 -1.27 -6.54
N THR A 136 23.47 -0.12 -6.22
CA THR A 136 24.61 0.47 -6.94
C THR A 136 25.77 0.67 -5.97
N ASP A 137 26.95 0.18 -6.31
CA ASP A 137 28.17 0.39 -5.52
C ASP A 137 28.80 1.79 -5.77
N ASN A 138 29.90 2.08 -5.07
CA ASN A 138 30.63 3.35 -5.21
C ASN A 138 31.33 3.54 -6.56
N SER A 139 31.53 2.46 -7.31
CA SER A 139 32.19 2.42 -8.62
C SER A 139 31.18 2.51 -9.77
N GLY A 140 29.88 2.42 -9.46
CA GLY A 140 28.77 2.49 -10.39
C GLY A 140 28.32 1.15 -10.95
N ASN A 141 28.82 0.02 -10.44
CA ASN A 141 28.31 -1.29 -10.82
C ASN A 141 26.97 -1.55 -10.11
N THR A 142 26.13 -2.38 -10.73
CA THR A 142 24.76 -2.61 -10.26
C THR A 142 24.39 -4.09 -10.17
N ALA A 143 23.51 -4.38 -9.23
CA ALA A 143 22.83 -5.67 -9.11
C ALA A 143 21.36 -5.46 -8.71
N THR A 144 20.52 -6.45 -9.00
CA THR A 144 19.10 -6.40 -8.66
C THR A 144 18.61 -7.68 -8.01
N CYS A 145 17.55 -7.56 -7.23
CA CYS A 145 16.74 -8.67 -6.72
C CYS A 145 15.26 -8.24 -6.71
N THR A 146 14.35 -9.20 -6.53
CA THR A 146 12.91 -8.94 -6.52
C THR A 146 12.24 -9.55 -5.30
N THR A 147 11.15 -8.94 -4.86
CA THR A 147 10.20 -9.48 -3.87
C THR A 147 8.78 -9.24 -4.36
N ASP A 148 7.85 -10.13 -4.03
CA ASP A 148 6.43 -9.89 -4.28
C ASP A 148 5.78 -9.20 -3.06
N VAL A 149 5.04 -8.13 -3.30
CA VAL A 149 4.29 -7.37 -2.29
C VAL A 149 2.80 -7.63 -2.49
N THR A 150 2.15 -8.21 -1.49
CA THR A 150 0.69 -8.41 -1.50
C THR A 150 0.02 -7.20 -0.85
N VAL A 151 -0.90 -6.56 -1.56
CA VAL A 151 -1.69 -5.44 -1.03
C VAL A 151 -3.03 -5.97 -0.55
N GLU A 152 -3.38 -5.61 0.68
CA GLU A 152 -4.67 -5.89 1.30
C GLU A 152 -5.37 -4.60 1.71
N ASP A 153 -6.69 -4.65 1.68
CA ASP A 153 -7.55 -3.63 2.26
C ASP A 153 -8.30 -4.24 3.45
N THR A 154 -8.06 -3.66 4.62
CA THR A 154 -8.70 -4.01 5.90
C THR A 154 -9.46 -2.83 6.51
N VAL A 155 -9.56 -1.72 5.77
CA VAL A 155 -10.29 -0.53 6.19
C VAL A 155 -11.78 -0.81 6.02
N VAL A 156 -12.57 -0.53 7.05
CA VAL A 156 -14.04 -0.65 6.95
C VAL A 156 -14.64 0.60 6.32
N PRO A 157 -15.81 0.49 5.65
CA PRO A 157 -16.51 1.65 5.12
C PRO A 157 -16.83 2.72 6.17
N ASP A 158 -16.79 4.00 5.78
CA ASP A 158 -17.39 5.10 6.53
C ASP A 158 -18.90 5.12 6.27
N VAL A 159 -19.68 4.63 7.25
CA VAL A 159 -21.12 4.44 7.11
C VAL A 159 -21.90 5.60 7.73
N GLN A 160 -22.75 6.22 6.91
CA GLN A 160 -23.55 7.38 7.30
C GLN A 160 -25.04 7.07 7.19
N CYS A 161 -25.77 7.11 8.30
CA CYS A 161 -27.24 6.98 8.32
C CYS A 161 -27.91 8.36 8.38
N VAL A 162 -29.12 8.47 7.84
CA VAL A 162 -29.97 9.65 8.04
C VAL A 162 -30.42 9.75 9.51
N PRO A 163 -30.77 10.96 10.01
CA PRO A 163 -31.44 11.11 11.29
C PRO A 163 -32.81 10.40 11.32
N ASP A 164 -33.31 10.13 12.51
CA ASP A 164 -34.65 9.58 12.74
C ASP A 164 -35.74 10.37 11.99
N PHE A 165 -36.70 9.65 11.40
CA PHE A 165 -37.79 10.25 10.62
C PHE A 165 -39.12 9.52 10.82
N THR A 166 -40.21 10.14 10.35
CA THR A 166 -41.56 9.56 10.38
C THR A 166 -41.96 8.99 9.03
N LEU A 167 -42.65 7.85 9.04
CA LEU A 167 -43.16 7.17 7.86
C LEU A 167 -44.67 6.95 8.02
N GLN A 168 -45.46 7.42 7.05
CA GLN A 168 -46.91 7.26 7.08
C GLN A 168 -47.32 5.98 6.35
N LEU A 169 -48.26 5.23 6.92
CA LEU A 169 -48.94 4.14 6.23
C LEU A 169 -49.88 4.69 5.15
N ASP A 170 -50.04 3.95 4.05
CA ASP A 170 -51.04 4.23 3.03
C ASP A 170 -52.45 3.79 3.47
N ASP A 171 -53.47 4.06 2.63
CA ASP A 171 -54.88 3.70 2.89
C ASP A 171 -55.10 2.17 3.04
N THR A 172 -54.12 1.34 2.67
CA THR A 172 -54.14 -0.11 2.83
C THR A 172 -53.36 -0.58 4.07
N GLY A 173 -52.82 0.36 4.85
CA GLY A 173 -52.05 0.09 6.05
C GLY A 173 -50.62 -0.36 5.79
N ASN A 174 -50.02 0.01 4.66
CA ASN A 174 -48.66 -0.41 4.27
C ASN A 174 -47.74 0.80 3.98
N ALA A 175 -46.45 0.65 4.24
CA ALA A 175 -45.41 1.57 3.78
C ALA A 175 -44.11 0.82 3.46
N ASN A 176 -43.25 1.42 2.64
CA ASN A 176 -41.97 0.84 2.26
C ASN A 176 -40.86 1.88 2.31
N ILE A 177 -39.65 1.40 2.61
CA ILE A 177 -38.41 2.17 2.49
C ILE A 177 -37.42 1.40 1.63
N VAL A 178 -36.48 2.13 1.04
CA VAL A 178 -35.34 1.59 0.31
C VAL A 178 -34.04 2.02 1.00
N VAL A 179 -32.93 1.42 0.60
CA VAL A 179 -31.60 1.76 1.15
C VAL A 179 -31.32 3.26 1.06
N GLY A 180 -31.68 3.92 -0.05
CA GLY A 180 -31.48 5.36 -0.24
C GLY A 180 -32.30 6.26 0.70
N ASP A 181 -33.28 5.72 1.43
CA ASP A 181 -33.97 6.46 2.50
C ASP A 181 -33.19 6.42 3.81
N ILE A 182 -32.24 5.49 3.98
CA ILE A 182 -31.45 5.29 5.19
C ILE A 182 -30.00 5.75 5.00
N ASP A 183 -29.39 5.46 3.85
CA ASP A 183 -28.00 5.79 3.54
C ASP A 183 -27.84 7.28 3.24
N ASN A 184 -27.02 7.94 4.04
CA ASN A 184 -26.71 9.38 3.96
C ASN A 184 -25.34 9.63 3.30
N GLY A 185 -24.92 8.76 2.38
CA GLY A 185 -23.70 8.92 1.60
C GLY A 185 -22.52 8.19 2.19
N SER A 186 -22.70 6.91 2.53
CA SER A 186 -21.63 6.02 2.96
C SER A 186 -20.55 5.89 1.87
N THR A 187 -19.29 5.82 2.29
CA THR A 187 -18.13 5.80 1.38
C THR A 187 -17.05 4.84 1.84
N ASP A 188 -16.21 4.40 0.91
CA ASP A 188 -14.98 3.69 1.17
C ASP A 188 -13.94 4.08 0.11
N ALA A 189 -12.65 4.06 0.45
CA ALA A 189 -11.58 4.45 -0.46
C ALA A 189 -11.42 3.47 -1.64
N CYS A 190 -11.60 2.18 -1.41
CA CYS A 190 -11.55 1.11 -2.41
C CYS A 190 -12.94 0.70 -2.93
N GLY A 191 -13.97 1.40 -2.47
CA GLY A 191 -15.30 1.40 -3.04
C GLY A 191 -16.24 0.40 -2.41
N ILE A 192 -17.54 0.65 -2.59
CA ILE A 192 -18.61 -0.13 -1.96
C ILE A 192 -19.10 -1.24 -2.88
N SER A 193 -19.16 -2.46 -2.36
CA SER A 193 -19.73 -3.62 -3.05
C SER A 193 -21.23 -3.71 -2.86
N SER A 194 -21.72 -3.54 -1.63
CA SER A 194 -23.15 -3.67 -1.34
C SER A 194 -23.60 -2.85 -0.14
N THR A 195 -24.88 -2.48 -0.18
CA THR A 195 -25.60 -1.80 0.90
C THR A 195 -26.94 -2.50 1.10
N VAL A 196 -27.27 -2.83 2.35
CA VAL A 196 -28.48 -3.60 2.70
C VAL A 196 -29.09 -3.05 3.97
N ILE A 197 -30.42 -2.95 3.99
CA ILE A 197 -31.20 -2.66 5.21
C ILE A 197 -31.96 -3.90 5.67
N ASP A 198 -32.11 -4.07 6.98
CA ASP A 198 -32.77 -5.22 7.60
C ASP A 198 -34.31 -5.18 7.51
N LEU A 199 -34.89 -3.99 7.32
CA LEU A 199 -36.33 -3.76 7.20
C LEU A 199 -36.64 -2.89 5.98
N THR A 200 -37.66 -3.27 5.19
CA THR A 200 -38.04 -2.58 3.94
C THR A 200 -39.54 -2.34 3.80
N ALA A 201 -40.36 -2.92 4.67
CA ALA A 201 -41.80 -2.87 4.62
C ALA A 201 -42.37 -2.76 6.04
N PHE A 202 -43.41 -1.97 6.18
CA PHE A 202 -44.10 -1.67 7.43
C PHE A 202 -45.60 -1.82 7.23
N THR A 203 -46.27 -2.22 8.29
CA THR A 203 -47.72 -2.45 8.36
C THR A 203 -48.33 -1.75 9.57
N CYS A 204 -49.65 -1.84 9.75
CA CYS A 204 -50.31 -1.40 10.99
C CYS A 204 -49.72 -2.05 12.27
N GLY A 205 -49.08 -3.22 12.16
CA GLY A 205 -48.40 -3.88 13.28
C GLY A 205 -47.10 -3.18 13.73
N ASP A 206 -46.55 -2.33 12.86
CA ASP A 206 -45.27 -1.66 13.06
C ASP A 206 -45.45 -0.20 13.50
N VAL A 207 -46.68 0.27 13.79
CA VAL A 207 -46.94 1.63 14.27
C VAL A 207 -46.14 1.91 15.55
N GLY A 208 -45.38 3.01 15.54
CA GLY A 208 -44.41 3.37 16.57
C GLY A 208 -42.97 3.38 16.04
N ALA A 209 -42.00 3.35 16.96
CA ALA A 209 -40.58 3.44 16.62
C ALA A 209 -40.03 2.07 16.20
N ASN A 210 -39.40 2.01 15.02
CA ASN A 210 -38.72 0.84 14.48
C ASN A 210 -37.26 1.18 14.20
N THR A 211 -36.33 0.37 14.68
CA THR A 211 -34.91 0.54 14.34
C THR A 211 -34.61 -0.17 13.04
N VAL A 212 -34.11 0.57 12.06
CA VAL A 212 -33.64 0.03 10.78
C VAL A 212 -32.11 0.10 10.77
N THR A 213 -31.47 -1.02 10.48
CA THR A 213 -30.01 -1.15 10.43
C THR A 213 -29.55 -1.17 8.98
N LEU A 214 -28.67 -0.25 8.61
CA LEU A 214 -27.93 -0.27 7.35
C LEU A 214 -26.61 -1.03 7.57
N THR A 215 -26.35 -2.03 6.73
CA THR A 215 -25.06 -2.72 6.61
C THR A 215 -24.43 -2.38 5.28
N VAL A 216 -23.19 -1.91 5.32
CA VAL A 216 -22.38 -1.56 4.14
C VAL A 216 -21.20 -2.52 4.08
N THR A 217 -20.89 -3.00 2.88
CA THR A 217 -19.76 -3.89 2.60
C THR A 217 -18.95 -3.34 1.44
N ASP A 218 -17.64 -3.14 1.62
CA ASP A 218 -16.73 -2.74 0.54
C ASP A 218 -16.43 -3.88 -0.44
N ASN A 219 -15.64 -3.59 -1.47
CA ASN A 219 -15.20 -4.56 -2.49
C ASN A 219 -14.28 -5.66 -1.95
N ASN A 220 -13.71 -5.46 -0.77
CA ASN A 220 -12.73 -6.32 -0.12
C ASN A 220 -13.35 -7.20 0.98
N GLY A 221 -14.63 -6.97 1.28
CA GLY A 221 -15.42 -7.72 2.23
C GLY A 221 -15.41 -7.17 3.65
N ASN A 222 -14.83 -5.98 3.88
CA ASN A 222 -14.96 -5.33 5.20
C ASN A 222 -16.35 -4.72 5.32
N THR A 223 -16.91 -4.76 6.53
CA THR A 223 -18.30 -4.41 6.79
C THR A 223 -18.44 -3.51 7.98
N GLU A 224 -19.30 -2.51 7.88
CA GLU A 224 -19.68 -1.64 8.98
C GLU A 224 -21.18 -1.33 8.93
N THR A 225 -21.74 -0.92 10.07
CA THR A 225 -23.19 -0.71 10.22
C THR A 225 -23.54 0.62 10.88
N CYS A 226 -24.70 1.16 10.53
CA CYS A 226 -25.35 2.24 11.28
C CYS A 226 -26.86 1.98 11.40
N SER A 227 -27.56 2.75 12.24
CA SER A 227 -29.00 2.58 12.45
C SER A 227 -29.75 3.91 12.51
N THR A 228 -30.98 3.91 12.00
CA THR A 228 -31.96 5.02 12.07
C THR A 228 -33.24 4.53 12.74
N ILE A 229 -33.92 5.38 13.52
CA ILE A 229 -35.27 5.09 14.01
C ILE A 229 -36.30 5.64 13.01
N VAL A 230 -37.12 4.74 12.48
CA VAL A 230 -38.29 5.04 11.64
C VAL A 230 -39.55 4.97 12.49
N THR A 231 -40.18 6.12 12.73
CA THR A 231 -41.44 6.19 13.48
C THR A 231 -42.62 6.06 12.52
N VAL A 232 -43.25 4.89 12.52
CA VAL A 232 -44.41 4.60 11.68
C VAL A 232 -45.67 5.18 12.32
N GLU A 233 -46.44 5.93 11.54
CA GLU A 233 -47.68 6.55 11.98
C GLU A 233 -48.84 6.15 11.06
N ASP A 234 -50.02 6.03 11.65
CA ASP A 234 -51.29 5.91 10.95
C ASP A 234 -52.02 7.25 11.03
N SER A 235 -52.24 7.87 9.87
CA SER A 235 -52.99 9.11 9.71
C SER A 235 -54.26 8.96 8.87
N VAL A 236 -54.65 7.72 8.57
CA VAL A 236 -55.87 7.43 7.80
C VAL A 236 -57.07 7.43 8.73
N ASP A 237 -57.98 8.39 8.53
CA ASP A 237 -59.23 8.44 9.30
C ASP A 237 -60.10 7.20 9.02
N PRO A 238 -60.80 6.64 10.04
CA PRO A 238 -61.73 5.54 9.82
C PRO A 238 -62.93 6.00 8.98
N ASP A 239 -63.31 5.20 7.99
CA ASP A 239 -64.52 5.43 7.18
C ASP A 239 -65.76 4.81 7.86
N ALA A 240 -66.60 5.66 8.44
CA ALA A 240 -67.85 5.24 9.08
C ALA A 240 -68.95 5.02 8.04
N GLN A 241 -69.31 3.76 7.80
CA GLN A 241 -70.44 3.39 6.97
C GLN A 241 -71.69 3.28 7.84
N CYS A 242 -72.61 4.25 7.70
CA CYS A 242 -73.89 4.23 8.41
C CYS A 242 -74.96 3.48 7.60
N ALA A 243 -75.81 2.74 8.31
CA ALA A 243 -77.03 2.22 7.73
C ALA A 243 -77.89 3.37 7.10
N PRO A 244 -78.58 3.11 5.98
CA PRO A 244 -79.51 4.09 5.42
C PRO A 244 -80.64 4.40 6.39
N ASP A 245 -81.28 5.57 6.22
CA ASP A 245 -82.40 6.00 7.06
C ASP A 245 -83.46 4.90 7.26
N PHE A 246 -83.75 4.59 8.53
CA PHE A 246 -84.79 3.64 8.91
C PHE A 246 -85.77 4.26 9.91
N THR A 247 -86.90 3.59 10.10
CA THR A 247 -87.93 4.01 11.07
C THR A 247 -88.11 2.94 12.12
N ILE A 248 -88.15 3.35 13.38
CA ILE A 248 -88.40 2.50 14.54
C ILE A 248 -89.79 2.80 15.11
N GLN A 249 -90.52 1.74 15.43
CA GLN A 249 -91.83 1.82 16.07
C GLN A 249 -91.67 1.81 17.59
N LEU A 250 -92.41 2.71 18.26
CA LEU A 250 -92.44 2.75 19.73
C LEU A 250 -93.26 1.58 20.28
N ASP A 251 -92.86 1.08 21.45
CA ASP A 251 -93.66 0.13 22.21
C ASP A 251 -94.91 0.81 22.83
N GLY A 252 -95.77 0.00 23.48
CA GLY A 252 -96.99 0.49 24.13
C GLY A 252 -96.75 1.42 25.33
N ALA A 253 -95.50 1.58 25.78
CA ALA A 253 -95.09 2.52 26.81
C ALA A 253 -94.39 3.77 26.23
N GLY A 254 -94.27 3.88 24.89
CA GLY A 254 -93.65 5.00 24.20
C GLY A 254 -92.13 4.92 24.10
N ASN A 255 -91.53 3.75 24.37
CA ASN A 255 -90.08 3.57 24.33
C ASN A 255 -89.64 2.88 23.04
N ALA A 256 -88.38 3.13 22.67
CA ALA A 256 -87.69 2.52 21.56
C ALA A 256 -86.21 2.40 21.94
N SER A 257 -85.56 1.31 21.53
CA SER A 257 -84.13 1.13 21.67
C SER A 257 -83.56 0.68 20.34
N ILE A 258 -82.42 1.26 19.98
CA ILE A 258 -81.56 0.76 18.91
C ILE A 258 -80.31 0.18 19.54
N THR A 259 -79.68 -0.71 18.81
CA THR A 259 -78.37 -1.29 19.07
C THR A 259 -77.40 -0.82 17.99
N ASP A 260 -76.11 -1.03 18.18
CA ASP A 260 -75.11 -0.72 17.16
C ASP A 260 -75.42 -1.45 15.84
N ALA A 261 -75.96 -2.67 15.93
CA ALA A 261 -76.40 -3.46 14.76
C ALA A 261 -77.58 -2.85 13.98
N ASP A 262 -78.29 -1.86 14.54
CA ASP A 262 -79.37 -1.15 13.83
C ASP A 262 -78.84 0.06 13.04
N ILE A 263 -77.58 0.47 13.26
CA ILE A 263 -76.97 1.68 12.67
C ILE A 263 -75.68 1.41 11.88
N GLU A 264 -75.13 0.19 11.95
CA GLU A 264 -74.09 -0.35 11.06
C GLU A 264 -74.65 -0.86 9.72
#